data_AF-A0A558GXJ6-F1
#
_entry.id   AF-A0A558GXJ6-F1
#
_cell.length_a   1.000
_cell.length_b   1.000
_cell.length_c   1.000
_cell.angle_alpha   90.00
_cell.angle_beta   90.00
_cell.angle_gamma   90.00
#
_symmetry.space_group_name_H-M   'P 1'
#
loop_
_entity.id
_entity.type
_entity.pdbx_description
1 polymer ?
#
loop_
_entity_poly.entity_id
_entity_poly.type
_entity_poly.pdbx_seq_one_letter_code
_entity_poly.pdbx_strand_id
1 'polypeptide(L)'
;MRLKNRDLLRAMVIVQEDVDTARKTGRPIPASKTPQRALADRAGVTGGFINHLTSGRRKSCEPRTAERISEALQIPLDVLFDSDETHGRSKKVSPKK
;
A
#
# COMPACT_ATOMS: atom_id res chain seq x y z
N MET A 1 -8.86 8.37 2.71
CA MET A 1 -8.73 7.04 2.08
C MET A 1 -8.37 6.02 3.13
N ARG A 2 -8.96 4.82 3.06
CA ARG A 2 -8.70 3.72 3.99
C ARG A 2 -8.04 2.56 3.25
N LEU A 3 -7.00 1.96 3.81
CA LEU A 3 -6.34 0.80 3.22
C LEU A 3 -7.31 -0.39 3.24
N LYS A 4 -7.65 -0.87 2.05
CA LYS A 4 -8.61 -1.96 1.82
C LYS A 4 -7.89 -3.31 1.79
N ASN A 5 -6.78 -3.37 1.06
CA ASN A 5 -6.05 -4.62 0.82
C ASN A 5 -4.61 -4.55 1.35
N ARG A 6 -4.47 -4.73 2.66
CA ARG A 6 -3.16 -4.67 3.34
C ARG A 6 -2.21 -5.78 2.88
N ASP A 7 -2.73 -6.99 2.67
CA ASP A 7 -1.89 -8.13 2.31
C ASP A 7 -1.29 -7.94 0.91
N LEU A 8 -2.04 -7.33 -0.01
CA LEU A 8 -1.53 -6.92 -1.31
C LEU A 8 -0.44 -5.84 -1.19
N LEU A 9 -0.60 -4.85 -0.29
CA LEU A 9 0.47 -3.89 0.00
C LEU A 9 1.74 -4.59 0.54
N ARG A 10 1.60 -5.54 1.47
CA ARG A 10 2.72 -6.30 2.04
C ARG A 10 3.38 -7.23 1.02
N ALA A 11 2.63 -7.72 0.04
CA ALA A 11 3.16 -8.55 -1.03
C ALA A 11 4.07 -7.74 -1.98
N MET A 12 3.79 -6.44 -2.14
CA MET A 12 4.50 -5.57 -3.08
C MET A 12 5.63 -4.75 -2.46
N VAL A 13 5.70 -4.67 -1.13
CA VAL A 13 6.66 -3.84 -0.40
C VAL A 13 7.50 -4.71 0.52
N ILE A 14 8.81 -4.47 0.55
CA ILE A 14 9.72 -5.14 1.48
C ILE A 14 9.34 -4.76 2.91
N VAL A 15 8.94 -5.71 3.75
CA VAL A 15 8.65 -5.47 5.17
C VAL A 15 9.71 -6.09 6.06
N GLN A 16 9.73 -5.71 7.34
CA GLN A 16 10.69 -6.24 8.32
C GLN A 16 10.67 -7.77 8.39
N GLU A 17 9.49 -8.38 8.20
CA GLU A 17 9.31 -9.84 8.15
C GLU A 17 10.05 -10.49 6.96
N ASP A 18 10.11 -9.84 5.80
CA ASP A 18 10.90 -10.33 4.66
C ASP A 18 12.40 -10.29 4.98
N VAL A 19 12.85 -9.22 5.61
CA VAL A 19 14.26 -9.05 6.02
C VAL A 19 14.65 -10.09 7.06
N ASP A 20 13.79 -10.32 8.05
CA ASP A 20 14.00 -11.32 9.09
C ASP A 20 14.02 -12.74 8.50
N THR A 21 13.06 -13.03 7.61
CA THR A 21 13.00 -14.31 6.89
C THR A 21 14.25 -14.53 6.04
N ALA A 22 14.71 -13.51 5.32
CA ALA A 22 15.93 -13.58 4.52
C ALA A 22 17.17 -13.82 5.41
N ARG A 23 17.25 -13.16 6.56
CA ARG A 23 18.32 -13.39 7.55
C ARG A 23 18.28 -14.80 8.14
N LYS A 24 17.10 -15.31 8.46
CA LYS A 24 16.90 -16.62 9.10
C LYS A 24 17.12 -17.78 8.13
N THR A 25 16.68 -17.64 6.88
CA THR A 25 16.68 -18.74 5.89
C THR A 25 17.80 -18.64 4.86
N GLY A 26 18.48 -17.49 4.77
CA GLY A 26 19.43 -17.18 3.71
C GLY A 26 18.79 -16.97 2.33
N ARG A 27 17.46 -17.08 2.19
CA ARG A 27 16.77 -16.84 0.92
C ARG A 27 16.76 -15.35 0.59
N PRO A 28 17.09 -14.95 -0.65
CA PRO A 28 17.03 -13.56 -1.05
C PRO A 28 15.59 -13.04 -1.02
N ILE A 29 15.44 -11.76 -0.69
CA ILE A 29 14.15 -11.06 -0.79
C ILE A 29 13.77 -11.00 -2.28
N PRO A 30 12.52 -11.30 -2.66
CA PRO A 30 12.10 -11.27 -4.06
C PRO A 30 12.31 -9.89 -4.68
N ALA A 31 12.98 -9.85 -5.83
CA ALA A 31 13.29 -8.61 -6.56
C ALA A 31 12.05 -7.85 -7.05
N SER A 32 10.88 -8.50 -7.07
CA SER A 32 9.60 -7.87 -7.37
C SER A 32 9.10 -6.94 -6.26
N LYS A 33 9.63 -7.05 -5.03
CA LYS A 33 9.23 -6.18 -3.93
C LYS A 33 9.93 -4.84 -3.98
N THR A 34 9.14 -3.79 -3.80
CA THR A 34 9.61 -2.40 -3.76
C THR A 34 10.19 -2.07 -2.37
N PRO A 35 11.38 -1.46 -2.27
CA PRO A 35 11.92 -1.03 -0.97
C PRO A 35 11.10 0.10 -0.36
N GLN A 36 10.89 0.04 0.97
CA GLN A 36 10.05 1.03 1.68
C GLN A 36 10.52 2.46 1.50
N ARG A 37 11.83 2.71 1.47
CA ARG A 37 12.38 4.05 1.25
C ARG A 37 11.97 4.60 -0.11
N ALA A 38 12.18 3.83 -1.19
CA ALA A 38 11.81 4.28 -2.53
C ALA A 38 10.29 4.52 -2.66
N LEU A 39 9.46 3.69 -2.03
CA LEU A 39 8.02 3.93 -2.00
C LEU A 39 7.66 5.20 -1.22
N ALA A 40 8.32 5.41 -0.08
CA ALA A 40 8.11 6.59 0.76
C ALA A 40 8.50 7.89 0.02
N ASP A 41 9.65 7.88 -0.66
CA ASP A 41 10.12 9.00 -1.48
C ASP A 41 9.12 9.34 -2.61
N ARG A 42 8.65 8.32 -3.35
CA ARG A 42 7.64 8.51 -4.41
C ARG A 42 6.29 9.00 -3.88
N ALA A 43 5.88 8.51 -2.71
CA ALA A 43 4.64 8.91 -2.07
C ALA A 43 4.73 10.28 -1.36
N GLY A 44 5.94 10.79 -1.13
CA GLY A 44 6.18 12.00 -0.34
C GLY A 44 5.84 11.82 1.14
N VAL A 45 6.13 10.64 1.69
CA VAL A 45 5.90 10.29 3.11
C VAL A 45 7.19 9.76 3.74
N THR A 46 7.16 9.53 5.05
CA THR A 46 8.30 8.93 5.76
C THR A 46 8.28 7.39 5.66
N GLY A 47 9.44 6.74 5.75
CA GLY A 47 9.50 5.28 5.81
C GLY A 47 8.69 4.68 6.98
N GLY A 48 8.65 5.38 8.12
CA GLY A 48 7.82 4.99 9.26
C GLY A 48 6.31 4.99 8.94
N PHE A 49 5.85 5.89 8.07
CA PHE A 49 4.46 5.91 7.62
C PHE A 49 4.09 4.66 6.82
N ILE A 50 4.94 4.24 5.87
CA ILE A 50 4.76 3.00 5.11
C ILE A 50 4.80 1.78 6.03
N ASN A 51 5.69 1.78 7.03
CA ASN A 51 5.75 0.72 8.04
C ASN A 51 4.45 0.66 8.87
N HIS A 52 3.88 1.81 9.26
CA HIS A 52 2.60 1.84 9.97
C HIS A 52 1.42 1.33 9.12
N LEU A 53 1.42 1.62 7.81
CA LEU A 53 0.43 1.09 6.88
C LEU A 53 0.54 -0.43 6.70
N THR A 54 1.75 -0.93 6.45
CA THR A 54 2.00 -2.36 6.21
C THR A 54 1.80 -3.21 7.47
N SER A 55 2.17 -2.70 8.65
CA SER A 55 1.89 -3.36 9.94
C SER A 55 0.42 -3.30 10.34
N GLY A 56 -0.36 -2.37 9.78
CA GLY A 56 -1.75 -2.13 10.15
C GLY A 56 -1.93 -1.27 11.41
N ARG A 57 -0.85 -0.72 11.99
CA ARG A 57 -0.94 0.35 13.01
C ARG A 57 -1.72 1.55 12.49
N ARG A 58 -1.60 1.84 11.19
CA ARG A 58 -2.34 2.89 10.49
C ARG A 58 -3.13 2.26 9.36
N LYS A 59 -4.42 2.60 9.28
CA LYS A 59 -5.34 2.09 8.25
C LYS A 59 -5.85 3.19 7.32
N SER A 60 -5.55 4.46 7.59
CA SER A 60 -6.01 5.58 6.77
C SER A 60 -4.87 6.52 6.39
N CYS A 61 -5.00 7.16 5.24
CA CYS A 61 -4.10 8.18 4.74
C CYS A 61 -4.89 9.22 3.94
N GLU A 62 -4.23 10.35 3.65
CA GLU A 62 -4.79 11.37 2.78
C GLU A 62 -5.01 10.81 1.37
N PRO A 63 -6.06 11.26 0.65
CA PRO A 63 -6.33 10.82 -0.73
C PRO A 63 -5.11 10.94 -1.64
N ARG A 64 -4.44 12.09 -1.60
CA ARG A 64 -3.24 12.35 -2.39
C ARG A 64 -2.10 11.38 -2.10
N THR A 65 -1.95 10.97 -0.85
CA THR A 65 -0.95 9.95 -0.47
C THR A 65 -1.34 8.58 -1.00
N ALA A 66 -2.62 8.22 -0.92
CA ALA A 66 -3.13 6.95 -1.43
C ALA A 66 -2.93 6.83 -2.96
N GLU A 67 -3.22 7.90 -3.70
CA GLU A 67 -2.99 8.02 -5.14
C GLU A 67 -1.51 7.77 -5.47
N ARG A 68 -0.60 8.51 -4.83
CA ARG A 68 0.84 8.36 -5.09
C ARG A 68 1.38 6.98 -4.74
N ILE A 69 0.90 6.35 -3.66
CA ILE A 69 1.28 4.98 -3.31
C ILE A 69 0.82 4.01 -4.41
N SER A 70 -0.41 4.19 -4.90
CA SER A 70 -1.01 3.36 -5.93
C SER A 70 -0.28 3.51 -7.26
N GLU A 71 0.04 4.74 -7.66
CA GLU A 71 0.87 5.04 -8.84
C GLU A 71 2.28 4.46 -8.72
N ALA A 72 2.92 4.61 -7.56
CA ALA A 72 4.28 4.12 -7.33
C ALA A 72 4.38 2.59 -7.40
N LEU A 73 3.31 1.89 -7.05
CA LEU A 73 3.19 0.44 -7.11
C LEU A 73 2.53 -0.06 -8.41
N GLN A 74 2.06 0.86 -9.27
CA GLN A 74 1.30 0.56 -10.49
C GLN A 74 0.06 -0.32 -10.23
N ILE A 75 -0.60 -0.11 -9.09
CA ILE A 75 -1.82 -0.82 -8.69
C ILE A 75 -2.98 0.18 -8.71
N PRO A 76 -4.17 -0.18 -9.21
CA PRO A 76 -5.33 0.70 -9.17
C PRO A 76 -5.68 1.13 -7.74
N LEU A 77 -5.98 2.42 -7.56
CA LEU A 77 -6.31 3.00 -6.24
C LEU A 77 -7.41 2.22 -5.52
N ASP A 78 -8.53 1.92 -6.19
CA ASP A 78 -9.70 1.21 -5.64
C ASP A 78 -9.44 -0.26 -5.25
N VAL A 79 -8.31 -0.83 -5.69
CA VAL A 79 -7.86 -2.17 -5.28
C VAL A 79 -7.12 -2.10 -3.95
N LEU A 80 -6.30 -1.07 -3.77
CA LEU A 80 -5.42 -0.92 -2.62
C LEU A 80 -6.11 -0.15 -1.48
N PHE A 81 -6.84 0.90 -1.81
CA PHE A 81 -7.52 1.81 -0.91
C PHE A 81 -9.02 1.89 -1.24
N ASP A 82 -9.80 2.25 -0.24
CA ASP A 82 -11.21 2.57 -0.34
C ASP A 82 -11.43 4.05 -0.01
N SER A 83 -12.33 4.68 -0.77
CA SER A 83 -12.81 6.01 -0.46
C SER A 83 -13.69 5.91 0.77
N ASP A 84 -13.22 6.45 1.90
CA ASP A 84 -13.95 6.50 3.19
C ASP A 84 -15.23 7.37 3.14
N GLU A 85 -15.76 7.62 1.93
CA GLU A 85 -17.10 8.11 1.65
C GLU A 85 -18.17 7.09 2.12
N THR A 86 -17.78 5.81 2.30
CA THR A 86 -18.73 4.72 2.53
C THR A 86 -18.82 4.23 3.99
N HIS A 87 -19.14 5.15 4.90
CA HIS A 87 -20.36 4.92 5.70
C HIS A 87 -21.64 5.38 4.95
N GLY A 88 -21.54 5.88 3.72
CA GLY A 88 -22.68 6.04 2.82
C GLY A 88 -22.34 5.85 1.34
N ARG A 89 -23.02 4.87 0.73
CA ARG A 89 -23.36 4.83 -0.71
C ARG A 89 -22.29 4.30 -1.69
N SER A 90 -22.49 3.06 -2.13
CA SER A 90 -22.05 2.56 -3.42
C SER A 90 -22.34 3.60 -4.52
N LYS A 91 -21.31 4.10 -5.21
CA LYS A 91 -21.52 4.65 -6.54
C LYS A 91 -21.71 3.49 -7.50
N LYS A 92 -22.97 3.23 -7.88
CA LYS A 92 -23.27 2.50 -9.10
C LYS A 92 -22.63 3.26 -10.26
N VAL A 93 -21.64 2.65 -10.91
CA VAL A 93 -21.12 3.16 -12.16
C VAL A 93 -22.13 2.74 -13.24
N SER A 94 -22.99 3.66 -13.65
CA SER A 94 -23.82 3.47 -14.85
C SER A 94 -22.91 3.48 -16.07
N PRO A 95 -22.95 2.45 -16.94
CA PRO A 95 -22.31 2.56 -18.25
C PRO A 95 -23.14 3.52 -19.11
N LYS A 96 -22.48 4.56 -19.64
CA LYS A 96 -23.07 5.46 -20.63
C LYS A 96 -22.78 4.86 -22.01
N LYS A 97 -23.78 4.25 -22.65
CA LYS A 97 -23.86 4.13 -24.10
C LYS A 97 -25.32 4.08 -24.54
#